data_AF-A0A2R8CG00-F1
#
_entry.id   AF-A0A2R8CG00-F1
#
_cell.length_a   1.000
_cell.length_b   1.000
_cell.length_c   1.000
_cell.angle_alpha   90.00
_cell.angle_beta   90.00
_cell.angle_gamma   90.00
#
_symmetry.space_group_name_H-M   'P 1'
#
loop_
_entity.id
_entity.type
_entity.pdbx_description
1 polymer ?
#
loop_
_entity_poly.entity_id
_entity_poly.type
_entity_poly.pdbx_seq_one_letter_code
_entity_poly.pdbx_strand_id
1 'polypeptide(L)'
;MSQIDFSQVITAEARTTKVAEARHMQRKQACRDQIYAVIDATAQINLAAAAAAGVLSPEQMAVYRLGLNWIHAMREACGEDHGDDDWPPLPAEVADLARRF
;
A
#
# COMPACT_ATOMS: atom_id res chain seq x y z
N MET A 1 25.86 45.36 -9.20
CA MET A 1 24.75 44.75 -9.95
C MET A 1 24.83 43.25 -9.72
N SER A 2 23.86 42.66 -9.01
CA SER A 2 23.89 41.23 -8.69
C SER A 2 23.52 40.42 -9.93
N GLN A 3 24.42 39.57 -10.39
CA GLN A 3 24.22 38.70 -11.55
C GLN A 3 23.32 37.55 -11.11
N ILE A 4 22.08 37.51 -11.60
CA ILE A 4 21.17 36.39 -11.35
C ILE A 4 21.72 35.17 -12.10
N ASP A 5 21.94 34.07 -11.38
CA ASP A 5 22.35 32.80 -11.94
C ASP A 5 21.14 32.04 -12.48
N PHE A 6 20.96 32.07 -13.80
CA PHE A 6 19.85 31.44 -14.49
C PHE A 6 19.97 29.90 -14.56
N SER A 7 21.09 29.32 -14.15
CA SER A 7 21.25 27.85 -14.08
C SER A 7 20.38 27.22 -12.99
N GLN A 8 19.87 28.01 -12.04
CA GLN A 8 19.02 27.56 -10.94
C GLN A 8 17.52 27.83 -11.17
N VAL A 9 17.12 28.31 -12.36
CA VAL A 9 15.72 28.57 -12.68
C VAL A 9 14.98 27.24 -12.86
N ILE A 10 14.29 26.79 -11.81
CA ILE A 10 13.32 25.70 -11.92
C ILE A 10 12.08 26.24 -12.63
N THR A 11 11.75 25.67 -13.78
CA THR A 11 10.53 26.03 -14.52
C THR A 11 9.29 25.67 -13.71
N ALA A 12 8.19 26.39 -13.93
CA ALA A 12 6.91 26.06 -13.29
C ALA A 12 6.50 24.59 -13.54
N GLU A 13 6.76 24.09 -14.75
CA GLU A 13 6.55 22.71 -15.17
C GLU A 13 7.40 21.71 -14.38
N ALA A 14 8.70 21.98 -14.21
CA ALA A 14 9.58 21.13 -13.41
C ALA A 14 9.15 21.09 -11.93
N ARG A 15 8.60 22.20 -11.42
CA ARG A 15 8.03 22.24 -10.05
C ARG A 15 6.75 21.40 -9.96
N THR A 16 5.85 21.49 -10.93
CA THR A 16 4.61 20.70 -10.91
C THR A 16 4.87 19.20 -11.02
N THR A 17 5.83 18.78 -11.85
CA THR A 17 6.22 17.38 -11.97
C THR A 17 6.78 16.84 -10.66
N LYS A 18 7.70 17.56 -10.02
CA LYS A 18 8.26 17.16 -8.72
C LYS A 18 7.20 17.03 -7.63
N VAL A 19 6.20 17.92 -7.63
CA VAL A 19 5.08 17.85 -6.67
C VAL A 19 4.21 16.62 -6.94
N ALA A 20 3.90 16.33 -8.21
CA ALA A 20 3.12 15.15 -8.57
C ALA A 20 3.86 13.84 -8.20
N GLU A 21 5.16 13.76 -8.48
CA GLU A 21 6.01 12.63 -8.08
C GLU A 21 6.04 12.45 -6.56
N ALA A 22 6.24 13.54 -5.81
CA ALA A 22 6.24 13.50 -4.35
C ALA A 22 4.90 13.01 -3.79
N ARG A 23 3.77 13.50 -4.33
CA ARG A 23 2.43 13.05 -3.93
C ARG A 23 2.22 11.57 -4.21
N HIS A 24 2.61 11.11 -5.40
CA HIS A 24 2.50 9.69 -5.77
C HIS A 24 3.35 8.79 -4.86
N MET A 25 4.57 9.22 -4.49
CA MET A 25 5.38 8.48 -3.52
C MET A 25 4.75 8.46 -2.12
N GLN A 26 4.23 9.59 -1.64
CA GLN A 26 3.54 9.69 -0.35
C GLN A 26 2.33 8.75 -0.30
N ARG A 27 1.51 8.73 -1.36
CA ARG A 27 0.37 7.83 -1.47
C ARG A 27 0.77 6.37 -1.42
N LYS A 28 1.83 5.98 -2.16
CA LYS A 28 2.38 4.62 -2.12
C LYS A 28 2.87 4.23 -0.73
N GLN A 29 3.45 5.18 0.00
CA GLN A 29 3.89 4.94 1.37
C GLN A 29 2.69 4.77 2.32
N ALA A 30 1.69 5.66 2.25
CA ALA A 30 0.46 5.56 3.06
C ALA A 30 -0.28 4.24 2.81
N CYS A 31 -0.43 3.85 1.54
CA CYS A 31 -0.95 2.56 1.11
C CYS A 31 -0.26 1.37 1.79
N ARG A 32 1.07 1.39 1.78
CA ARG A 32 1.92 0.37 2.39
C ARG A 32 1.73 0.36 3.92
N ASP A 33 1.66 1.54 4.54
CA ASP A 33 1.49 1.67 5.99
C ASP A 33 0.11 1.14 6.44
N GLN A 34 -0.95 1.41 5.67
CA GLN A 34 -2.29 0.86 5.91
C GLN A 34 -2.33 -0.67 5.83
N ILE A 35 -1.68 -1.25 4.81
CA ILE A 35 -1.58 -2.73 4.70
C ILE A 35 -0.83 -3.30 5.91
N TYR A 36 0.31 -2.71 6.27
CA TYR A 36 1.13 -3.21 7.38
C TYR A 36 0.51 -2.97 8.77
N ALA A 37 -0.38 -2.00 8.92
CA ALA A 37 -1.17 -1.83 10.15
C ALA A 37 -2.12 -3.01 10.40
N VAL A 38 -2.52 -3.73 9.34
CA VAL A 38 -3.41 -4.89 9.41
C VAL A 38 -2.63 -6.20 9.45
N ILE A 39 -1.69 -6.36 8.51
CA ILE A 39 -0.93 -7.58 8.31
C ILE A 39 0.55 -7.22 8.13
N ASP A 40 1.30 -7.28 9.23
CA ASP A 40 2.70 -6.94 9.22
C ASP A 40 3.55 -7.93 8.41
N ALA A 41 4.84 -7.62 8.23
CA ALA A 41 5.73 -8.48 7.45
C ALA A 41 5.87 -9.89 8.01
N THR A 42 5.83 -10.07 9.34
CA THR A 42 5.91 -11.37 10.00
C THR A 42 4.66 -12.18 9.72
N ALA A 43 3.48 -11.59 9.92
CA ALA A 43 2.20 -12.23 9.64
C ALA A 43 2.08 -12.64 8.18
N GLN A 44 2.54 -11.80 7.24
CA GLN A 44 2.58 -12.13 5.81
C GLN A 44 3.45 -13.37 5.51
N ILE A 45 4.65 -13.42 6.09
CA ILE A 45 5.57 -14.55 5.89
C ILE A 45 5.00 -15.83 6.50
N ASN A 46 4.46 -15.76 7.72
CA ASN A 46 3.89 -16.90 8.42
C ASN A 46 2.66 -17.44 7.69
N LEU A 47 1.76 -16.57 7.22
CA LEU A 47 0.60 -16.97 6.42
C LEU A 47 1.00 -17.59 5.08
N ALA A 48 1.98 -17.01 4.39
CA ALA A 48 2.48 -17.55 3.13
C ALA A 48 3.10 -18.95 3.33
N ALA A 49 3.92 -19.11 4.39
CA ALA A 49 4.51 -20.40 4.74
C ALA A 49 3.44 -21.42 5.15
N ALA A 50 2.45 -21.02 5.95
CA ALA A 50 1.35 -21.88 6.36
C ALA A 50 0.47 -22.32 5.17
N ALA A 51 0.16 -21.40 4.26
CA ALA A 51 -0.55 -21.71 3.03
C ALA A 51 0.23 -22.68 2.14
N ALA A 52 1.54 -22.44 1.96
CA ALA A 52 2.42 -23.29 1.15
C ALA A 52 2.60 -24.69 1.75
N ALA A 53 2.66 -24.80 3.08
CA ALA A 53 2.75 -26.07 3.79
C ALA A 53 1.40 -26.83 3.88
N GLY A 54 0.30 -26.22 3.43
CA GLY A 54 -1.04 -26.82 3.50
C GLY A 54 -1.58 -26.96 4.93
N VAL A 55 -1.09 -26.17 5.88
CA VAL A 55 -1.50 -26.25 7.29
C VAL A 55 -2.68 -25.34 7.64
N LEU A 56 -3.08 -24.45 6.73
CA LEU A 56 -4.31 -23.66 6.88
C LEU A 56 -5.53 -24.56 6.72
N SER A 57 -6.52 -24.40 7.59
CA SER A 57 -7.84 -25.01 7.39
C SER A 57 -8.49 -24.47 6.10
N PRO A 58 -9.49 -25.17 5.53
CA PRO A 58 -10.22 -24.68 4.36
C PRO A 58 -10.79 -23.27 4.57
N GLU A 59 -11.30 -22.97 5.76
CA GLU A 59 -11.84 -21.65 6.13
C GLU A 59 -10.73 -20.60 6.19
N GLN A 60 -9.59 -20.93 6.82
CA GLN A 60 -8.43 -20.02 6.87
C GLN A 60 -7.87 -19.73 5.48
N MET A 61 -7.81 -20.74 4.60
CA MET A 61 -7.36 -20.56 3.22
C MET A 61 -8.31 -19.65 2.42
N ALA A 62 -9.63 -19.73 2.68
CA ALA A 62 -10.60 -18.81 2.07
C ALA A 62 -10.37 -17.36 2.53
N VAL A 63 -10.15 -17.16 3.84
CA VAL A 63 -9.84 -15.84 4.41
C VAL A 63 -8.46 -15.32 3.93
N TYR A 64 -7.47 -16.18 3.79
CA TYR A 64 -6.16 -15.82 3.21
C TYR A 64 -6.31 -15.28 1.79
N ARG A 65 -7.10 -15.94 0.94
CA ARG A 65 -7.40 -15.46 -0.43
C ARG A 65 -8.17 -14.15 -0.42
N LEU A 66 -9.12 -13.98 0.50
CA LEU A 66 -9.82 -12.71 0.70
C LEU A 66 -8.83 -11.58 1.07
N GLY A 67 -7.85 -11.87 1.93
CA GLY A 67 -6.79 -10.94 2.28
C GLY A 67 -5.91 -10.56 1.09
N LEU A 68 -5.53 -11.53 0.24
CA LEU A 68 -4.80 -11.24 -1.00
C LEU A 68 -5.61 -10.31 -1.92
N ASN A 69 -6.91 -10.58 -2.11
CA ASN A 69 -7.78 -9.73 -2.91
C ASN A 69 -7.87 -8.31 -2.34
N TRP A 70 -7.98 -8.16 -1.03
CA TRP A 70 -7.96 -6.85 -0.37
C TRP A 70 -6.63 -6.12 -0.58
N ILE A 71 -5.47 -6.80 -0.46
CA ILE A 71 -4.16 -6.20 -0.74
C ILE A 71 -4.05 -5.74 -2.21
N HIS A 72 -4.60 -6.51 -3.15
CA HIS A 72 -4.66 -6.11 -4.56
C HIS A 72 -5.52 -4.87 -4.76
N ALA A 73 -6.74 -4.85 -4.21
CA ALA A 73 -7.63 -3.69 -4.26
C ALA A 73 -7.01 -2.44 -3.61
N MET A 74 -6.31 -2.60 -2.48
CA MET A 74 -5.53 -1.52 -1.86
C MET A 74 -4.54 -0.96 -2.87
N ARG A 75 -3.68 -1.82 -3.44
CA ARG A 75 -2.63 -1.39 -4.40
C ARG A 75 -3.18 -0.73 -5.67
N GLU A 76 -4.35 -1.15 -6.14
CA GLU A 76 -5.06 -0.51 -7.25
C GLU A 76 -5.52 0.90 -6.86
N ALA A 77 -6.16 1.06 -5.70
CA ALA A 77 -6.54 2.37 -5.16
C ALA A 77 -5.33 3.29 -4.90
N CYS A 78 -4.12 2.76 -4.76
CA CYS A 78 -2.87 3.52 -4.64
C CYS A 78 -2.34 4.04 -5.98
N GLY A 79 -2.71 3.41 -7.10
CA GLY A 79 -2.26 3.75 -8.45
C GLY A 79 -3.13 4.80 -9.16
N GLU A 80 -4.39 4.93 -8.75
CA GLU A 80 -5.32 5.93 -9.29
C GLU A 80 -5.25 7.25 -8.52
N ASP A 81 -5.66 8.36 -9.14
CA ASP A 81 -5.75 9.67 -8.47
C ASP A 81 -7.10 9.79 -7.74
N HIS A 82 -7.31 8.95 -6.72
CA HIS A 82 -8.48 9.03 -5.82
C HIS A 82 -8.17 9.87 -4.57
N GLY A 83 -9.17 10.27 -3.78
CA GLY A 83 -8.93 11.00 -2.53
C GLY A 83 -8.09 10.18 -1.53
N ASP A 84 -7.49 10.85 -0.54
CA ASP A 84 -6.63 10.23 0.47
C ASP A 84 -7.37 9.20 1.37
N ASP A 85 -8.70 9.14 1.29
CA ASP A 85 -9.59 8.29 2.09
C ASP A 85 -10.30 7.17 1.30
N ASP A 86 -10.03 7.03 -0.01
CA ASP A 86 -10.71 6.07 -0.89
C ASP A 86 -10.11 4.65 -0.80
N TRP A 87 -9.85 4.18 0.42
CA TRP A 87 -9.30 2.84 0.65
C TRP A 87 -10.42 1.79 0.68
N PRO A 88 -10.22 0.59 0.09
CA PRO A 88 -11.18 -0.49 0.21
C PRO A 88 -11.34 -0.92 1.68
N PRO A 89 -12.57 -1.24 2.11
CA PRO A 89 -12.83 -1.63 3.49
C PRO A 89 -12.09 -2.91 3.84
N LEU A 90 -11.48 -2.94 5.03
CA LEU A 90 -10.83 -4.13 5.58
C LEU A 90 -11.89 -5.18 5.97
N PRO A 91 -11.83 -6.40 5.41
CA PRO A 91 -12.68 -7.50 5.90
C PRO A 91 -12.27 -7.92 7.31
N ALA A 92 -13.23 -8.03 8.22
CA ALA A 92 -12.98 -8.32 9.63
C ALA A 92 -12.23 -9.64 9.83
N GLU A 93 -12.56 -10.65 9.02
CA GLU A 93 -11.94 -11.98 9.09
C GLU A 93 -10.47 -11.93 8.71
N VAL A 94 -10.07 -11.02 7.81
CA VAL A 94 -8.67 -10.85 7.40
C VAL A 94 -7.84 -10.30 8.56
N ALA A 95 -8.36 -9.30 9.28
CA ALA A 95 -7.70 -8.76 10.47
C ALA A 95 -7.58 -9.82 11.57
N ASP A 96 -8.63 -10.64 11.75
CA ASP A 96 -8.64 -11.73 12.72
C ASP A 96 -7.64 -12.83 12.38
N LEU A 97 -7.52 -13.18 11.10
CA LEU A 97 -6.55 -14.16 10.65
C LEU A 97 -5.12 -13.62 10.80
N ALA A 98 -4.87 -12.37 10.38
CA ALA A 98 -3.57 -11.74 10.49
C ALA A 98 -3.05 -11.70 11.94
N ARG A 99 -3.91 -11.41 12.93
CA ARG A 99 -3.51 -11.39 14.36
C ARG A 99 -3.10 -12.76 14.92
N ARG A 100 -3.43 -13.86 14.24
CA ARG A 100 -3.14 -15.23 14.68
C ARG A 100 -1.81 -15.77 14.12
N PHE A 101 -1.22 -15.08 13.16
CA PHE A 101 -0.01 -15.48 12.44
C PHE A 101 1.06 -14.40 12.54
#